data_AF-A0A9X8VL76-F1
#
_entry.id   AF-A0A9X8VL76-F1
#
_cell.length_a   1.000
_cell.length_b   1.000
_cell.length_c   1.000
_cell.angle_alpha   90.00
_cell.angle_beta   90.00
_cell.angle_gamma   90.00
#
_symmetry.space_group_name_H-M   'P 1'
#
loop_
_entity.id
_entity.type
_entity.pdbx_description
1 polymer ?
#
loop_
_entity_poly.entity_id
_entity_poly.type
_entity_poly.pdbx_seq_one_letter_code
_entity_poly.pdbx_strand_id
1 'polypeptide(L)' 'VSNNLQTWRAEGKHTVSICLQVDHPGGNAELKEPEKCAEWRWCAPDALPEPHFEASRTAIRLWLSGQAYLPTA' A
#
# COMPACT_ATOMS: atom_id res chain seq x y z
N VAL A 1 -6.08 5.80 -5.68
CA VAL A 1 -5.49 5.12 -6.87
C VAL A 1 -4.06 5.60 -7.05
N SER A 2 -3.12 4.72 -7.42
CA SER A 2 -1.72 5.07 -7.70
C SER A 2 -1.29 4.62 -9.09
N ASN A 3 -0.52 5.46 -9.78
CA ASN A 3 0.11 5.17 -11.06
C ASN A 3 1.63 5.10 -10.83
N ASN A 4 2.22 3.90 -10.95
CA ASN A 4 3.59 3.60 -10.50
C ASN A 4 4.70 4.17 -11.41
N LEU A 5 4.58 5.41 -11.88
CA LEU A 5 5.52 6.00 -12.84
C LEU A 5 6.97 6.06 -12.32
N GLN A 6 7.14 6.18 -11.00
CA GLN A 6 8.46 6.23 -10.38
C GLN A 6 9.10 4.83 -10.39
N THR A 7 8.36 3.82 -9.94
CA THR A 7 8.81 2.42 -9.88
C THR A 7 8.95 1.78 -11.27
N TRP A 8 8.07 2.12 -12.22
CA TRP A 8 8.07 1.60 -13.59
C TRP A 8 9.43 1.80 -14.28
N ARG A 9 10.07 2.95 -14.07
CA ARG A 9 11.37 3.25 -14.69
C ARG A 9 12.48 2.27 -14.25
N ALA A 10 12.39 1.72 -13.05
CA ALA A 10 13.36 0.77 -12.52
C ALA A 10 13.01 -0.68 -12.85
N GLU A 11 11.72 -1.03 -12.86
CA GLU A 11 11.25 -2.42 -12.95
C GLU A 11 10.79 -2.84 -14.35
N GLY A 12 10.56 -1.89 -15.25
CA GLY A 12 10.07 -2.15 -16.62
C GLY A 12 8.60 -2.60 -16.68
N LYS A 13 7.89 -2.61 -15.55
CA LYS A 13 6.46 -2.97 -15.46
C LYS A 13 5.62 -1.78 -15.02
N HIS A 14 4.66 -1.41 -15.86
CA HIS A 14 3.72 -0.34 -15.59
C HIS A 14 2.41 -0.92 -15.04
N THR A 15 1.97 -0.44 -13.88
CA THR A 15 0.80 -0.93 -13.17
C THR A 15 -0.01 0.23 -12.60
N VAL A 16 -1.33 0.10 -12.66
CA VAL A 16 -2.27 0.96 -11.94
C VAL A 16 -2.77 0.21 -10.71
N SER A 17 -2.59 0.80 -9.53
CA SER A 17 -3.04 0.21 -8.27
C SER A 17 -4.32 0.88 -7.78
N ILE A 18 -5.36 0.08 -7.58
CA ILE A 18 -6.60 0.48 -6.91
C ILE A 18 -6.49 -0.01 -5.46
N CYS A 19 -6.62 0.90 -4.51
CA CYS A 19 -6.52 0.60 -3.08
C CYS A 19 -7.90 0.71 -2.44
N LEU A 20 -8.22 -0.24 -1.56
CA LEU A 20 -9.52 -0.36 -0.92
C LEU A 20 -9.34 -0.19 0.59
N GLN A 21 -10.15 0.68 1.20
CA GLN A 21 -10.28 0.75 2.64
C GLN A 21 -11.36 -0.24 3.08
N VAL A 22 -11.06 -1.03 4.10
CA VAL A 22 -11.97 -2.04 4.66
C VAL A 22 -11.92 -2.01 6.17
N ASP A 23 -13.04 -2.31 6.81
CA ASP A 23 -13.09 -2.60 8.24
C ASP A 23 -12.68 -4.05 8.46
N HIS A 24 -11.62 -4.26 9.24
CA HIS A 24 -11.18 -5.61 9.60
C HIS A 24 -11.91 -6.07 10.87
N PRO A 25 -12.51 -7.28 10.91
CA PRO A 25 -13.32 -7.76 12.05
C PRO A 25 -12.50 -8.09 13.31
N GLY A 26 -11.23 -7.68 13.38
CA GLY A 26 -10.26 -8.10 14.39
C GLY A 26 -9.63 -9.48 14.09
N GLY A 27 -8.70 -9.90 14.94
CA GLY A 27 -7.97 -11.17 14.82
C GLY A 27 -6.46 -11.02 14.62
N ASN A 28 -5.76 -12.16 14.60
CA ASN A 28 -4.32 -12.22 14.36
C ASN A 28 -4.03 -12.34 12.87
N ALA A 29 -2.93 -11.74 12.43
CA ALA A 29 -2.48 -11.88 11.06
C ALA A 29 -1.89 -13.29 10.84
N GLU A 30 -2.27 -13.95 9.75
CA GLU A 30 -1.84 -15.32 9.42
C GLU A 30 -1.01 -15.34 8.13
N LEU A 31 0.17 -15.95 8.19
CA LEU A 31 1.01 -16.13 7.00
C LEU A 31 0.58 -17.40 6.23
N LYS A 32 -0.14 -17.19 5.12
CA LYS A 32 -0.70 -18.29 4.30
C LYS A 32 0.13 -18.71 3.09
N GLU A 33 1.02 -17.84 2.61
CA GLU A 33 1.90 -18.08 1.44
C GLU A 33 3.35 -17.71 1.80
N PRO A 34 4.05 -18.53 2.61
CA PRO A 34 5.39 -18.22 3.12
C PRO A 34 6.47 -18.10 2.03
N GLU A 35 6.23 -18.65 0.84
CA GLU A 35 7.12 -18.54 -0.31
C GLU A 35 7.00 -17.19 -1.04
N LYS A 36 5.94 -16.42 -0.77
CA LYS A 36 5.68 -15.10 -1.39
C LYS A 36 5.76 -13.94 -0.41
N CYS A 37 5.41 -14.18 0.85
CA CYS A 37 5.34 -13.15 1.89
C CYS A 37 6.17 -13.58 3.10
N ALA A 38 7.00 -12.67 3.63
CA ALA A 38 7.81 -12.97 4.80
C ALA A 38 7.01 -12.89 6.11
N GLU A 39 6.11 -11.90 6.22
CA GLU A 39 5.30 -11.67 7.42
C GLU A 39 4.07 -10.82 7.12
N TRP A 40 3.06 -10.95 7.98
CA TRP A 40 2.00 -9.96 8.11
C TRP A 40 2.10 -9.31 9.48
N ARG A 41 2.06 -7.97 9.52
CA ARG A 41 2.11 -7.20 10.75
C ARG A 41 1.14 -6.03 10.73
N TRP A 42 0.56 -5.74 11.89
CA TRP A 42 -0.14 -4.50 12.14
C TRP A 42 0.87 -3.39 12.43
N CYS A 43 0.68 -2.22 11.85
CA CYS A 43 1.52 -1.04 12.08
C CYS A 43 0.66 0.22 12.18
N ALA A 44 1.18 1.22 12.88
CA ALA A 44 0.53 2.52 12.93
C ALA A 44 0.70 3.23 11.58
N PRO A 45 -0.31 3.96 11.09
CA PRO A 45 -0.28 4.55 9.75
C PRO A 45 0.68 5.73 9.61
N ASP A 46 1.12 6.30 10.73
CA ASP A 46 2.18 7.31 10.83
C ASP A 46 3.58 6.70 11.04
N ALA A 47 3.68 5.38 11.21
CA ALA A 47 4.93 4.64 11.42
C ALA A 47 5.02 3.42 10.47
N LEU A 48 4.86 3.68 9.17
CA LEU A 48 4.96 2.65 8.14
C LEU A 48 6.40 2.11 8.05
N PRO A 49 6.58 0.80 7.82
CA PRO A 49 7.89 0.20 7.70
C PRO A 49 8.57 0.51 6.37
N GLU A 50 9.91 0.47 6.37
CA GLU A 50 10.75 0.73 5.20
C GLU A 50 11.64 -0.47 4.82
N PRO A 51 11.94 -0.68 3.51
CA PRO A 51 11.39 0.07 2.37
C PRO A 51 9.91 -0.24 2.13
N HIS A 52 9.10 0.79 1.85
CA HIS A 52 7.66 0.64 1.59
C HIS A 52 7.30 0.76 0.11
N PHE A 53 6.38 -0.09 -0.35
CA PHE A 53 5.84 -0.04 -1.71
C PHE A 53 5.08 1.28 -1.98
N GLU A 54 5.35 1.91 -3.12
CA GLU A 54 4.84 3.25 -3.48
C GLU A 54 3.31 3.36 -3.41
N ALA A 55 2.60 2.34 -3.91
CA ALA A 55 1.15 2.37 -4.00
C ALA A 55 0.49 2.33 -2.61
N SER A 56 0.95 1.46 -1.70
CA SER A 56 0.40 1.38 -0.34
C SER A 56 0.74 2.61 0.48
N ARG A 57 1.93 3.21 0.31
CA ARG A 57 2.27 4.49 0.93
C ARG A 57 1.31 5.60 0.51
N THR A 58 1.03 5.68 -0.79
CA THR A 58 0.09 6.67 -1.35
C THR A 58 -1.31 6.44 -0.81
N ALA A 59 -1.75 5.17 -0.71
CA ALA A 59 -3.07 4.82 -0.18
C ALA A 59 -3.24 5.26 1.28
N ILE A 60 -2.25 4.99 2.14
CA ILE A 60 -2.29 5.41 3.56
C ILE A 60 -2.34 6.94 3.66
N ARG A 61 -1.51 7.66 2.89
CA ARG A 61 -1.53 9.13 2.86
C ARG A 61 -2.90 9.68 2.48
N LEU A 62 -3.50 9.14 1.41
CA LEU A 62 -4.81 9.57 0.91
C LEU A 62 -5.92 9.27 1.92
N TRP A 63 -5.89 8.10 2.56
CA TRP A 63 -6.82 7.76 3.62
C TRP A 63 -6.71 8.74 4.80
N LEU A 64 -5.50 9.02 5.29
CA LEU A 64 -5.27 9.97 6.38
C LEU A 64 -5.71 11.40 6.03
N SER A 65 -5.68 11.79 4.76
CA SER A 65 -6.15 13.11 4.29
C SER A 65 -7.63 13.14 3.90
N GLY A 66 -8.35 12.02 3.99
CA GLY A 66 -9.75 11.92 3.56
C GLY A 66 -9.95 12.05 2.04
N GLN A 67 -8.92 11.72 1.25
CA GLN A 67 -8.92 11.81 -0.21
C GLN A 67 -8.92 10.41 -0.84
N ALA A 68 -9.50 10.27 -2.04
CA ALA A 68 -9.48 9.02 -2.81
C ALA A 68 -8.42 9.01 -3.94
N TYR A 69 -7.98 10.19 -4.36
CA TYR A 69 -7.10 10.40 -5.51
C TYR A 69 -6.07 11.47 -5.19
N LEU A 70 -4.89 11.36 -5.78
CA LEU A 70 -3.93 12.46 -5.78
C LEU A 70 -4.52 13.64 -6.57
N PRO A 71 -4.30 14.89 -6.12
CA PRO A 71 -4.66 16.06 -6.91
C PRO A 71 -3.96 16.02 -8.26
N THR A 72 -4.66 16.43 -9.31
CA THR A 72 -4.03 16.73 -10.60
C THR A 72 -3.11 17.93 -10.40
N ALA A 73 -1.85 17.81 -10.83
CA ALA A 73 -0.91 18.92 -10.87
C ALA A 73 -1.26 19.92 -11.98
#